data_AF-A0AB39XRQ0-F1
#
_entry.id   AF-A0AB39XRQ0-F1
#
_cell.length_a   1.000
_cell.length_b   1.000
_cell.length_c   1.000
_cell.angle_alpha   90.00
_cell.angle_beta   90.00
_cell.angle_gamma   90.00
#
_symmetry.space_group_name_H-M   'P 1'
#
loop_
_entity.id
_entity.type
_entity.pdbx_description
1 polymer ?
#
loop_
_entity_poly.entity_id
_entity_poly.type
_entity_poly.pdbx_seq_one_letter_code
_entity_poly.pdbx_strand_id
1 'polypeptide(L)' 'MKNFSNAEFSPEVIEIMSAALTAAIATLPEPVHAGHVDVLAQSILRTANAGERDVAVLERIALIELQLAPRS' A
#
# COMPACT_ATOMS: atom_id res chain seq x y z
N MET A 1 -0.43 -8.33 -9.42
CA MET A 1 0.56 -8.84 -8.43
C MET A 1 1.60 -9.75 -9.09
N LYS A 2 2.52 -9.24 -9.91
CA LYS A 2 3.52 -10.08 -10.61
C LYS A 2 4.89 -10.18 -9.91
N ASN A 3 5.14 -9.37 -8.86
CA ASN A 3 6.46 -9.23 -8.24
C ASN A 3 6.55 -9.78 -6.79
N PHE A 4 5.54 -10.52 -6.32
CA PHE A 4 5.45 -10.94 -4.91
C PHE A 4 5.43 -12.46 -4.71
N SER A 5 5.72 -13.24 -5.74
CA SER A 5 5.53 -14.70 -5.77
C SER A 5 6.32 -15.46 -4.68
N ASN A 6 7.37 -14.85 -4.13
CA ASN A 6 8.22 -15.39 -3.06
C ASN A 6 8.30 -14.46 -1.83
N ALA A 7 7.38 -13.50 -1.71
CA ALA A 7 7.40 -12.57 -0.59
C ALA A 7 6.86 -13.28 0.66
N GLU A 8 7.75 -13.60 1.60
CA GLU A 8 7.39 -14.07 2.94
C GLU A 8 7.43 -12.90 3.91
N PHE A 9 6.29 -12.65 4.57
CA PHE A 9 6.14 -11.60 5.56
C PHE A 9 5.86 -12.22 6.92
N SER A 10 6.53 -11.74 7.97
CA SER A 10 6.15 -12.12 9.33
C SER A 10 4.76 -11.54 9.67
N PRO A 11 4.04 -12.13 10.64
CA PRO A 11 2.75 -11.61 11.07
C PRO A 11 2.77 -10.12 11.45
N GLU A 12 3.84 -9.68 12.13
CA GLU A 12 4.07 -8.26 12.47
C GLU A 12 4.12 -7.36 11.23
N VAL A 13 4.79 -7.79 10.16
CA VAL A 13 4.86 -7.01 8.91
C VAL A 13 3.50 -6.96 8.23
N ILE A 14 2.72 -8.04 8.30
CA ILE A 14 1.35 -8.06 7.78
C ILE A 14 0.46 -7.07 8.54
N GLU A 15 0.58 -6.99 9.86
CA GLU A 15 -0.15 -6.00 10.68
C GLU A 15 0.23 -4.57 10.30
N ILE A 16 1.52 -4.27 10.15
CA ILE A 16 2.03 -2.97 9.70
C ILE A 16 1.46 -2.59 8.33
N MET A 17 1.52 -3.50 7.35
CA MET A 17 0.99 -3.26 6.01
C MET A 17 -0.53 -3.04 6.02
N SER A 18 -1.26 -3.81 6.85
CA SER A 18 -2.71 -3.71 6.97
C SER A 18 -3.14 -2.38 7.61
N ALA A 19 -2.40 -1.93 8.63
CA ALA A 19 -2.60 -0.63 9.25
C ALA A 19 -2.36 0.51 8.25
N ALA A 20 -1.25 0.46 7.51
CA ALA A 20 -0.92 1.46 6.49
C ALA A 20 -1.97 1.52 5.37
N LEU A 21 -2.46 0.36 4.92
CA LEU A 21 -3.50 0.28 3.89
C LEU A 21 -4.82 0.87 4.38
N THR A 22 -5.21 0.54 5.61
CA THR A 22 -6.44 1.07 6.22
C THR A 22 -6.38 2.59 6.36
N ALA A 23 -5.24 3.11 6.84
CA ALA A 23 -5.02 4.55 6.94
C ALA A 23 -5.09 5.23 5.57
N ALA A 24 -4.40 4.70 4.57
CA ALA A 24 -4.41 5.25 3.21
C ALA A 24 -5.82 5.28 2.60
N ILE A 25 -6.59 4.18 2.72
CA ILE A 25 -7.97 4.11 2.20
C ILE A 25 -8.87 5.16 2.87
N ALA A 26 -8.70 5.39 4.18
CA ALA A 26 -9.49 6.38 4.92
C ALA A 26 -9.28 7.82 4.42
N THR A 27 -8.21 8.10 3.67
CA THR A 27 -7.95 9.41 3.06
C THR A 27 -8.56 9.59 1.67
N LEU A 28 -9.10 8.52 1.06
CA LEU A 28 -9.64 8.58 -0.30
C LEU A 28 -11.01 9.26 -0.33
N PRO A 29 -11.32 10.02 -1.39
CA PRO A 29 -12.65 10.56 -1.59
C PRO A 29 -13.65 9.44 -1.94
N GLU A 30 -14.90 9.60 -1.49
CA GLU A 30 -16.00 8.70 -1.86
C GLU A 30 -16.53 9.04 -3.27
N PRO A 31 -16.75 8.05 -4.16
CA PRO A 31 -16.63 6.62 -3.91
C PRO A 31 -15.22 6.05 -3.97
N VAL A 32 -14.90 5.17 -3.01
CA VAL A 32 -13.63 4.45 -3.02
C VAL A 32 -13.61 3.45 -4.18
N HIS A 33 -12.77 3.73 -5.18
CA HIS A 33 -12.59 2.85 -6.34
C HIS A 33 -11.63 1.70 -6.03
N ALA A 34 -12.00 0.46 -6.38
CA ALA A 34 -11.17 -0.73 -6.20
C ALA A 34 -9.78 -0.59 -6.86
N GLY A 35 -9.68 0.10 -7.99
CA GLY A 35 -8.40 0.37 -8.65
C GLY A 35 -7.44 1.23 -7.82
N HIS A 36 -7.95 2.19 -7.04
CA HIS A 36 -7.12 2.97 -6.12
C HIS A 36 -6.60 2.09 -4.98
N VAL A 37 -7.47 1.24 -4.43
CA VAL A 37 -7.08 0.27 -3.38
C VAL A 37 -6.00 -0.68 -3.88
N ASP A 38 -6.13 -1.18 -5.11
CA ASP A 38 -5.14 -2.07 -5.73
C ASP A 38 -3.77 -1.40 -5.91
N VAL A 39 -3.74 -0.11 -6.29
CA VAL A 39 -2.50 0.65 -6.42
C VAL A 39 -1.86 0.86 -5.04
N LEU A 40 -2.65 1.27 -4.04
CA LEU A 40 -2.17 1.47 -2.67
C LEU A 40 -1.59 0.17 -2.09
N ALA A 41 -2.33 -0.94 -2.19
CA ALA A 41 -1.88 -2.23 -1.67
C ALA A 41 -0.58 -2.68 -2.35
N GLN A 42 -0.45 -2.49 -3.67
CA GLN A 42 0.77 -2.85 -4.39
C GLN A 42 1.97 -1.97 -4.01
N SER A 43 1.75 -0.67 -3.77
CA SER A 43 2.80 0.22 -3.26
C SER A 43 3.27 -0.25 -1.90
N ILE A 44 2.35 -0.45 -0.95
CA ILE A 44 2.66 -0.85 0.42
C ILE A 44 3.43 -2.17 0.44
N LEU A 45 2.96 -3.17 -0.32
CA LEU A 45 3.65 -4.46 -0.44
C LEU A 45 5.09 -4.31 -0.97
N ARG A 46 5.32 -3.45 -1.99
CA ARG A 46 6.68 -3.22 -2.52
C ARG A 46 7.58 -2.56 -1.48
N THR A 47 7.08 -1.52 -0.82
CA THR A 47 7.87 -0.73 0.13
C THR A 47 8.18 -1.52 1.40
N ALA A 48 7.23 -2.29 1.91
CA ALA A 48 7.45 -3.21 3.05
C ALA A 48 8.42 -4.34 2.69
N ASN A 49 8.34 -4.88 1.47
CA ASN A 49 9.30 -5.87 0.96
C ASN A 49 10.72 -5.29 0.80
N ALA A 50 10.86 -3.97 0.59
CA ALA A 50 12.14 -3.28 0.61
C ALA A 50 12.69 -3.01 2.02
N GLY A 51 11.94 -3.38 3.07
CA GLY A 51 12.38 -3.33 4.46
C GLY A 51 11.76 -2.20 5.29
N GLU A 52 10.88 -1.37 4.72
CA GLU A 52 10.17 -0.34 5.48
C GLU A 52 9.18 -0.97 6.47
N ARG A 53 9.11 -0.41 7.68
CA ARG A 53 8.28 -0.89 8.79
C ARG A 53 7.48 0.23 9.48
N ASP A 54 7.75 1.49 9.16
CA ASP A 54 6.97 2.62 9.64
C ASP A 54 5.66 2.74 8.85
N VAL A 55 4.54 2.65 9.57
CA VAL A 55 3.19 2.71 9.00
C VAL A 55 2.94 4.03 8.26
N ALA A 56 3.39 5.15 8.81
CA ALA A 56 3.16 6.47 8.23
C ALA A 56 4.02 6.69 6.97
N VAL A 57 5.21 6.10 6.92
CA VAL A 57 6.06 6.11 5.71
C VAL A 57 5.42 5.27 4.61
N LEU A 58 4.94 4.06 4.92
CA LEU A 58 4.24 3.19 3.97
C LEU A 58 2.99 3.86 3.38
N GLU A 59 2.16 4.45 4.24
CA GLU A 59 0.97 5.21 3.84
C GLU A 59 1.33 6.36 2.90
N ARG A 60 2.30 7.20 3.30
CA ARG A 60 2.70 8.37 2.53
C ARG A 60 3.20 8.00 1.14
N ILE A 61 4.06 6.98 1.05
CA ILE A 61 4.58 6.51 -0.24
C ILE A 61 3.43 6.02 -1.13
N ALA A 62 2.50 5.24 -0.56
CA ALA A 62 1.36 4.73 -1.31
C ALA A 62 0.46 5.84 -1.87
N LEU A 63 0.18 6.88 -1.07
CA LEU A 63 -0.61 8.03 -1.51
C LEU A 63 0.09 8.83 -2.62
N ILE A 64 1.42 9.01 -2.53
CA ILE A 64 2.20 9.66 -3.59
C ILE A 64 2.15 8.82 -4.86
N GLU A 65 2.37 7.50 -4.77
CA GLU A 65 2.31 6.62 -5.94
C GLU A 65 0.92 6.60 -6.59
N LEU A 66 -0.15 6.66 -5.80
CA LEU A 66 -1.51 6.75 -6.31
C LEU A 66 -1.73 8.03 -7.15
N GLN A 67 -1.15 9.16 -6.73
CA GLN A 67 -1.22 10.41 -7.49
C GLN A 67 -0.41 10.37 -8.80
N LEU A 68 0.66 9.57 -8.82
CA LEU A 68 1.50 9.37 -10.01
C LEU A 68 0.94 8.29 -10.96
N ALA A 69 0.00 7.47 -10.49
CA ALA A 69 -0.64 6.46 -11.32
C ALA A 69 -1.37 7.11 -12.51
N PRO A 70 -1.28 6.52 -13.72
CA PRO A 70 -1.98 7.06 -14.87
C PRO A 70 -3.48 7.14 -14.58
N ARG A 71 -4.05 8.35 -14.68
CA ARG A 71 -5.49 8.56 -14.65
C ARG A 71 -6.07 8.00 -15.95
N SER A 72 -6.38 6.71 -15.97
CA SER A 72 -7.03 6.02 -17.10
C SER A 72 -8.53 6.23 -17.08
#